data_AF-A0A9N7NQ83-F1
#
_entry.id   AF-A0A9N7NQ83-F1
#
_cell.length_a   1.000
_cell.length_b   1.000
_cell.length_c   1.000
_cell.angle_alpha   90.00
_cell.angle_beta   90.00
_cell.angle_gamma   90.00
#
_symmetry.space_group_name_H-M   'P 1'
#
loop_
_entity.id
_entity.type
_entity.pdbx_description
1 polymer ?
#
loop_
_entity_poly.entity_id
_entity_poly.type
_entity_poly.pdbx_seq_one_letter_code
_entity_poly.pdbx_strand_id
1 'polypeptide(L)'
;MNNYFPLLKSLSLYGVRLSIESFYFFSLNFPCLECLSFKHCYGFVEFELSHRSVKELEITAEEPLNRVAIDVPSIVMFKYEGCCVPESFSFMTNSKKWKSDITLPPDYFYNENSPRLGKVGQLLRAVSGSEISLDIGEFDLSPQFVPVFMDNIFCICRLRIIQWSHLVRPEYMYMLYETLKHMCMFLGMEMGEFVSVRHWRRQDLEKITFETSDDNEEKWHPIVERSWSEFRDALSVRILRLKHRMRFRLTWRE
;
A
#
# COMPACT_ATOMS: atom_id res chain seq x y z
N MET A 1 16.27 5.91 -35.33
CA MET A 1 16.10 6.61 -34.05
C MET A 1 17.44 6.57 -33.34
N ASN A 2 17.97 7.72 -32.91
CA ASN A 2 19.26 7.77 -32.23
C ASN A 2 19.04 7.40 -30.76
N ASN A 3 19.53 6.24 -30.32
CA ASN A 3 19.54 5.89 -28.91
C ASN A 3 20.57 6.76 -28.21
N TYR A 4 20.12 7.79 -27.49
CA TYR A 4 21.02 8.76 -26.85
C TYR A 4 21.86 8.12 -25.74
N PHE A 5 21.34 7.09 -25.07
CA PHE A 5 22.02 6.41 -23.96
C PHE A 5 21.72 4.90 -23.96
N PRO A 6 22.30 4.12 -24.90
CA PRO A 6 21.95 2.72 -25.09
C PRO A 6 22.33 1.81 -23.91
N LEU A 7 23.22 2.27 -23.03
CA LEU A 7 23.70 1.54 -21.85
C LEU A 7 23.11 2.08 -20.53
N LEU A 8 22.18 3.05 -20.59
CA LEU A 8 21.56 3.60 -19.39
C LEU A 8 20.70 2.54 -18.71
N LYS A 9 21.06 2.18 -17.47
CA LYS A 9 20.35 1.19 -16.67
C LYS A 9 19.42 1.78 -15.62
N SER A 10 19.67 3.01 -15.19
CA SER A 10 18.89 3.65 -14.14
C SER A 10 18.61 5.10 -14.50
N LEU A 11 17.34 5.50 -14.38
CA LEU A 11 16.88 6.86 -14.57
C LEU A 11 16.02 7.25 -13.38
N SER A 12 16.41 8.32 -12.70
CA SER A 12 15.60 8.93 -11.65
C SER A 12 15.36 10.39 -12.01
N LEU A 13 14.09 10.79 -12.04
CA LEU A 13 13.65 12.15 -12.32
C LEU A 13 13.03 12.73 -11.06
N TYR A 14 13.41 13.95 -10.73
CA TYR A 14 12.95 14.67 -9.54
C TYR A 14 12.40 16.04 -9.94
N GLY A 15 11.15 16.34 -9.58
CA GLY A 15 10.59 17.68 -9.84
C GLY A 15 10.46 18.04 -11.32
N VAL A 16 10.35 17.04 -12.20
CA VAL A 16 10.30 17.25 -13.65
C VAL A 16 8.85 17.25 -14.13
N ARG A 17 8.51 18.21 -14.98
CA ARG A 17 7.26 18.19 -15.73
C ARG A 17 7.33 17.11 -16.82
N LEU A 18 6.50 16.08 -16.72
CA LEU A 18 6.41 15.02 -17.71
C LEU A 18 5.11 15.16 -18.51
N SER A 19 5.22 14.90 -19.80
CA SER A 19 4.07 14.75 -20.69
C SER A 19 3.95 13.29 -21.13
N ILE A 20 2.85 12.92 -21.78
CA ILE A 20 2.68 11.56 -22.27
C ILE A 20 3.80 11.16 -23.26
N GLU A 21 4.27 12.11 -24.06
CA GLU A 21 5.40 11.93 -25.01
C GLU A 21 6.71 11.57 -24.31
N SER A 22 6.88 11.95 -23.04
CA SER A 22 8.07 11.63 -22.25
C SER A 22 8.18 10.12 -22.02
N PHE A 23 7.07 9.43 -21.81
CA PHE A 23 7.08 7.97 -21.57
C PHE A 23 7.38 7.19 -22.85
N TYR A 24 6.81 7.61 -23.98
CA TYR A 24 7.19 7.08 -25.30
C TYR A 24 8.68 7.29 -25.58
N PHE A 25 9.22 8.46 -25.20
CA PHE A 25 10.64 8.74 -25.33
C PHE A 25 11.50 7.77 -24.50
N PHE A 26 11.12 7.46 -23.26
CA PHE A 26 11.87 6.51 -22.42
C PHE A 26 11.93 5.11 -23.03
N SER A 27 10.78 4.58 -23.48
CA SER A 27 10.68 3.25 -24.09
C SER A 27 11.49 3.08 -25.38
N LEU A 28 11.68 4.17 -26.13
CA LEU A 28 12.42 4.15 -27.39
C LEU A 28 13.92 4.37 -27.22
N ASN A 29 14.33 5.21 -26.26
CA ASN A 29 15.72 5.69 -26.18
C ASN A 29 16.58 4.96 -25.15
N PHE A 30 15.97 4.22 -24.21
CA PHE A 30 16.68 3.56 -23.11
C PHE A 30 16.45 2.03 -23.11
N PRO A 31 16.93 1.29 -24.14
CA PRO A 31 16.63 -0.13 -24.30
C PRO A 31 17.17 -1.03 -23.17
N CYS A 32 18.14 -0.56 -22.39
CA CYS A 32 18.73 -1.27 -21.26
C CYS A 32 18.27 -0.74 -19.90
N LEU A 33 17.23 0.09 -19.83
CA LEU A 33 16.74 0.67 -18.59
C LEU A 33 16.14 -0.41 -17.68
N GLU A 34 16.70 -0.57 -16.49
CA GLU A 34 16.28 -1.55 -15.48
C GLU A 34 15.57 -0.87 -14.30
N CYS A 35 15.97 0.34 -13.91
CA CYS A 35 15.38 1.09 -12.80
C CYS A 35 14.84 2.43 -13.30
N LEU A 36 13.56 2.71 -13.03
CA LEU A 36 12.88 3.95 -13.40
C LEU A 36 12.17 4.53 -12.18
N SER A 37 12.50 5.76 -11.83
CA SER A 37 11.97 6.42 -10.63
C SER A 37 11.50 7.84 -10.97
N PHE A 38 10.25 8.15 -10.61
CA PHE A 38 9.64 9.47 -10.77
C PHE A 38 9.28 10.00 -9.38
N LYS A 39 9.98 11.05 -8.92
CA LYS A 39 9.78 11.64 -7.60
C LYS A 39 9.32 13.08 -7.74
N HIS A 40 8.18 13.42 -7.18
CA HIS A 40 7.64 14.80 -7.23
C HIS A 40 7.53 15.33 -8.67
N CYS A 41 7.35 14.44 -9.65
CA CYS A 41 7.14 14.81 -11.05
C CYS A 41 5.66 15.20 -11.24
N TYR A 42 5.39 16.12 -12.17
CA TYR A 42 4.07 16.72 -12.35
C TYR A 42 3.70 16.85 -13.83
N GLY A 43 2.45 17.22 -14.12
CA GLY A 43 1.98 17.53 -15.48
C GLY A 43 1.55 16.33 -16.33
N PHE A 44 1.59 15.10 -15.80
CA PHE A 44 1.05 13.92 -16.45
C PHE A 44 -0.26 13.48 -15.77
N VAL A 45 -1.38 13.79 -16.40
CA VAL A 45 -2.72 13.34 -15.96
C VAL A 45 -2.93 11.86 -16.30
N GLU A 46 -2.31 11.42 -17.40
CA GLU A 46 -2.31 10.04 -17.85
C GLU A 46 -0.87 9.53 -17.91
N PHE A 47 -0.65 8.36 -17.32
CA PHE A 47 0.63 7.67 -17.27
C PHE A 47 0.50 6.36 -18.05
N GLU A 48 1.27 6.20 -19.12
CA GLU A 48 1.36 4.96 -19.87
C GLU A 48 2.82 4.56 -20.04
N LEU A 49 3.22 3.45 -19.44
CA LEU A 49 4.57 2.92 -19.53
C LEU A 49 4.54 1.51 -20.10
N SER A 50 5.11 1.31 -21.28
CA SER A 50 5.40 -0.03 -21.81
C SER A 50 6.92 -0.19 -21.97
N HIS A 51 7.55 -1.01 -21.13
CA HIS A 51 9.00 -1.19 -21.14
C HIS A 51 9.43 -2.62 -20.81
N ARG A 52 10.21 -3.25 -21.71
CA ARG A 52 10.54 -4.67 -21.60
C ARG A 52 11.62 -5.00 -20.56
N SER A 53 12.56 -4.09 -20.33
CA SER A 53 13.70 -4.31 -19.44
C SER A 53 13.55 -3.73 -18.03
N VAL A 54 12.52 -2.89 -17.78
CA VAL A 54 12.34 -2.27 -16.46
C VAL A 54 11.99 -3.38 -15.46
N LYS A 55 12.79 -3.44 -14.40
CA LYS A 55 12.69 -4.35 -13.26
C LYS A 55 12.20 -3.64 -12.01
N GLU A 56 12.51 -2.35 -11.88
CA GLU A 56 12.12 -1.54 -10.73
C GLU A 56 11.45 -0.26 -11.20
N LEU A 57 10.22 -0.03 -10.74
CA LEU A 57 9.46 1.17 -11.02
C LEU A 57 9.03 1.84 -9.72
N GLU A 58 9.38 3.10 -9.54
CA GLU A 58 8.98 3.93 -8.41
C GLU A 58 8.23 5.17 -8.91
N ILE A 59 7.05 5.41 -8.35
CA ILE A 59 6.21 6.57 -8.67
C ILE A 59 5.80 7.25 -7.36
N THR A 60 6.23 8.50 -7.18
CA THR A 60 5.72 9.40 -6.14
C THR A 60 4.87 10.49 -6.79
N ALA A 61 3.55 10.42 -6.60
CA ALA A 61 2.57 11.31 -7.20
C ALA A 61 2.05 12.35 -6.19
N GLU A 62 2.34 13.62 -6.44
CA GLU A 62 1.82 14.76 -5.65
C GLU A 62 0.53 15.35 -6.22
N GLU A 63 0.26 15.09 -7.51
CA GLU A 63 -0.93 15.56 -8.21
C GLU A 63 -1.88 14.39 -8.54
N PRO A 64 -3.20 14.65 -8.60
CA PRO A 64 -4.20 13.71 -9.09
C PRO A 64 -3.83 13.11 -10.46
N LEU A 65 -3.54 11.81 -10.46
CA LEU A 65 -3.46 11.02 -11.69
C LEU A 65 -4.87 10.53 -12.06
N ASN A 66 -5.26 10.64 -13.33
CA ASN A 66 -6.55 10.11 -13.77
C ASN A 66 -6.42 8.64 -14.20
N ARG A 67 -5.39 8.35 -15.00
CA ARG A 67 -5.20 7.02 -15.58
C ARG A 67 -3.75 6.60 -15.48
N VAL A 68 -3.53 5.38 -15.01
CA VAL A 68 -2.21 4.72 -14.97
C VAL A 68 -2.32 3.38 -15.68
N ALA A 69 -1.51 3.18 -16.71
CA ALA A 69 -1.36 1.94 -17.44
C ALA A 69 0.11 1.54 -17.48
N ILE A 70 0.41 0.39 -16.88
CA ILE A 70 1.78 -0.12 -16.75
C ILE A 70 1.87 -1.48 -17.43
N ASP A 71 2.78 -1.63 -18.40
CA ASP A 71 3.11 -2.87 -19.11
C ASP A 71 4.63 -3.13 -19.03
N VAL A 72 5.03 -3.86 -18.00
CA VAL A 72 6.43 -4.10 -17.64
C VAL A 72 6.61 -5.60 -17.39
N PRO A 73 6.81 -6.40 -18.44
CA PRO A 73 6.80 -7.87 -18.34
C PRO A 73 7.91 -8.45 -17.46
N SER A 74 8.96 -7.66 -17.17
CA SER A 74 10.14 -8.07 -16.39
C SER A 74 10.20 -7.44 -14.99
N ILE A 75 9.09 -6.88 -14.48
CA ILE A 75 9.08 -6.19 -13.19
C ILE A 75 9.44 -7.13 -12.04
N VAL A 76 10.19 -6.62 -11.08
CA VAL A 76 10.57 -7.28 -9.83
C VAL A 76 10.01 -6.49 -8.64
N MET A 77 10.06 -5.16 -8.75
CA MET A 77 9.63 -4.24 -7.70
C MET A 77 8.79 -3.11 -8.28
N PHE A 78 7.63 -2.88 -7.69
CA PHE A 78 6.81 -1.70 -7.93
C PHE A 78 6.65 -0.92 -6.62
N LYS A 79 6.91 0.39 -6.66
CA LYS A 79 6.69 1.30 -5.54
C LYS A 79 5.76 2.41 -5.97
N TYR A 80 4.70 2.59 -5.21
CA TYR A 80 3.75 3.67 -5.41
C TYR A 80 3.58 4.46 -4.12
N GLU A 81 3.81 5.76 -4.19
CA GLU A 81 3.51 6.70 -3.13
C GLU A 81 2.68 7.82 -3.72
N GLY A 82 1.52 8.15 -3.15
CA GLY A 82 0.74 9.25 -3.71
C GLY A 82 -0.44 9.69 -2.88
N CYS A 83 -0.72 10.99 -2.91
CA CYS A 83 -1.83 11.62 -2.20
C CYS A 83 -3.21 11.34 -2.83
N CYS A 84 -3.25 10.60 -3.94
CA CYS A 84 -4.43 10.27 -4.73
C CYS A 84 -4.25 8.90 -5.39
N VAL A 85 -5.30 8.08 -5.52
CA VAL A 85 -5.24 6.85 -6.31
C VAL A 85 -5.89 7.16 -7.65
N PRO A 86 -5.29 6.74 -8.78
CA PRO A 86 -5.85 6.99 -10.09
C PRO A 86 -7.29 6.52 -10.24
N GLU A 87 -8.08 7.17 -11.10
CA GLU A 87 -9.45 6.73 -11.41
C GLU A 87 -9.46 5.40 -12.16
N SER A 88 -8.41 5.16 -12.94
CA SER A 88 -8.17 3.91 -13.65
C SER A 88 -6.73 3.50 -13.44
N PHE A 89 -6.53 2.26 -13.01
CA PHE A 89 -5.22 1.66 -12.82
C PHE A 89 -5.18 0.28 -13.49
N SER A 90 -4.25 0.07 -14.41
CA SER A 90 -3.98 -1.23 -15.01
C SER A 90 -2.50 -1.56 -14.93
N PHE A 91 -2.21 -2.84 -14.64
CA PHE A 91 -0.86 -3.33 -14.48
C PHE A 91 -0.75 -4.70 -15.15
N MET A 92 0.13 -4.79 -16.14
CA MET A 92 0.39 -6.01 -16.91
C MET A 92 1.84 -6.41 -16.73
N THR A 93 2.05 -7.66 -16.34
CA THR A 93 3.38 -8.24 -16.21
C THR A 93 3.36 -9.75 -16.43
N ASN A 94 4.49 -10.31 -16.87
CA ASN A 94 4.72 -11.75 -16.99
C ASN A 94 5.59 -12.29 -15.83
N SER A 95 5.96 -11.44 -14.88
CA SER A 95 6.79 -11.81 -13.75
C SER A 95 6.02 -12.71 -12.77
N LYS A 96 6.59 -13.89 -12.51
CA LYS A 96 6.00 -14.87 -11.57
C LYS A 96 6.17 -14.49 -10.10
N LYS A 97 7.21 -13.72 -9.77
CA LYS A 97 7.53 -13.30 -8.41
C LYS A 97 7.99 -11.85 -8.45
N TRP A 98 7.15 -10.97 -7.92
CA TRP A 98 7.43 -9.55 -7.81
C TRP A 98 6.71 -8.98 -6.59
N LYS A 99 7.12 -7.80 -6.14
CA LYS A 99 6.58 -7.13 -4.95
C LYS A 99 6.01 -5.76 -5.29
N SER A 100 5.02 -5.34 -4.52
CA SER A 100 4.46 -3.99 -4.57
C SER A 100 4.51 -3.36 -3.19
N ASP A 101 5.17 -2.22 -3.07
CA ASP A 101 5.07 -1.36 -1.89
C ASP A 101 4.17 -0.17 -2.24
N ILE A 102 3.03 -0.05 -1.56
CA ILE A 102 2.05 1.01 -1.76
C ILE A 102 2.00 1.85 -0.49
N THR A 103 2.25 3.14 -0.60
CA THR A 103 2.18 4.11 0.49
C THR A 103 1.13 5.17 0.18
N LEU A 104 0.14 5.30 1.06
CA LEU A 104 -0.92 6.31 0.96
C LEU A 104 -0.75 7.28 2.14
N PRO A 105 -0.27 8.53 1.93
CA PRO A 105 0.03 9.45 3.00
C PRO A 105 -1.26 9.94 3.71
N PRO A 106 -1.14 10.49 4.93
CA PRO A 106 -2.28 10.98 5.73
C PRO A 106 -3.23 11.90 4.96
N ASP A 107 -2.66 12.83 4.19
CA ASP A 107 -3.37 13.87 3.46
C ASP A 107 -4.38 13.33 2.44
N TYR A 108 -4.28 12.03 2.13
CA TYR A 108 -5.20 11.32 1.27
C TYR A 108 -6.64 11.25 1.83
N PHE A 109 -6.88 11.28 3.14
CA PHE A 109 -8.23 10.98 3.69
C PHE A 109 -9.03 12.21 4.17
N TYR A 110 -8.43 13.40 4.20
CA TYR A 110 -9.04 14.61 4.77
C TYR A 110 -10.21 15.23 3.97
N ASN A 111 -10.71 14.57 2.92
CA ASN A 111 -11.87 15.07 2.17
C ASN A 111 -13.02 14.07 2.27
N GLU A 112 -13.91 14.34 3.23
CA GLU A 112 -14.93 13.44 3.83
C GLU A 112 -15.98 12.87 2.86
N ASN A 113 -15.98 13.28 1.59
CA ASN A 113 -17.08 13.00 0.65
C ASN A 113 -16.76 11.94 -0.43
N SER A 114 -15.70 11.13 -0.32
CA SER A 114 -15.09 10.58 -1.53
C SER A 114 -15.05 9.04 -1.66
N PRO A 115 -15.39 8.48 -2.85
CA PRO A 115 -15.31 7.05 -3.25
C PRO A 115 -13.86 6.49 -3.34
N ARG A 116 -12.93 6.98 -2.53
CA ARG A 116 -11.49 6.68 -2.62
C ARG A 116 -11.16 5.25 -2.23
N LEU A 117 -11.91 4.67 -1.29
CA LEU A 117 -11.74 3.26 -0.92
C LEU A 117 -11.93 2.33 -2.12
N GLY A 118 -12.89 2.65 -2.99
CA GLY A 118 -13.08 1.93 -4.25
C GLY A 118 -11.86 2.01 -5.16
N LYS A 119 -11.22 3.18 -5.24
CA LYS A 119 -9.99 3.40 -6.02
C LYS A 119 -8.81 2.60 -5.45
N VAL A 120 -8.60 2.60 -4.12
CA VAL A 120 -7.58 1.76 -3.47
C VAL A 120 -7.80 0.28 -3.83
N GLY A 121 -9.05 -0.20 -3.77
CA GLY A 121 -9.37 -1.57 -4.18
C GLY A 121 -9.07 -1.85 -5.66
N GLN A 122 -9.21 -0.88 -6.55
CA GLN A 122 -8.81 -1.03 -7.96
C GLN A 122 -7.28 -1.12 -8.12
N LEU A 123 -6.53 -0.26 -7.43
CA LEU A 123 -5.06 -0.31 -7.40
C LEU A 123 -4.58 -1.68 -6.90
N LEU A 124 -5.09 -2.14 -5.74
CA LEU A 124 -4.75 -3.44 -5.17
C LEU A 124 -5.14 -4.60 -6.09
N ARG A 125 -6.27 -4.50 -6.81
CA ARG A 125 -6.66 -5.51 -7.82
C ARG A 125 -5.65 -5.59 -8.94
N ALA A 126 -5.22 -4.45 -9.46
CA ALA A 126 -4.25 -4.41 -10.54
C ALA A 126 -2.90 -5.02 -10.14
N VAL A 127 -2.49 -4.86 -8.88
CA VAL A 127 -1.23 -5.43 -8.36
C VAL A 127 -1.41 -6.76 -7.61
N SER A 128 -2.58 -7.39 -7.67
CA SER A 128 -2.93 -8.60 -6.90
C SER A 128 -2.06 -9.82 -7.20
N GLY A 129 -1.35 -9.83 -8.33
CA GLY A 129 -0.35 -10.85 -8.68
C GLY A 129 1.00 -10.69 -7.96
N SER A 130 1.17 -9.68 -7.12
CA SER A 130 2.42 -9.40 -6.37
C SER A 130 2.34 -9.76 -4.89
N GLU A 131 3.49 -9.82 -4.24
CA GLU A 131 3.57 -9.68 -2.78
C GLU A 131 3.34 -8.22 -2.40
N ILE A 132 2.19 -7.90 -1.81
CA ILE A 132 1.82 -6.51 -1.49
C ILE A 132 2.17 -6.17 -0.04
N SER A 133 2.89 -5.05 0.11
CA SER A 133 3.04 -4.28 1.35
C SER A 133 2.25 -2.98 1.20
N LEU A 134 1.30 -2.76 2.10
CA LEU A 134 0.46 -1.56 2.11
C LEU A 134 0.73 -0.73 3.36
N ASP A 135 1.24 0.48 3.18
CA ASP A 135 1.38 1.51 4.20
C ASP A 135 0.29 2.55 4.02
N ILE A 136 -0.50 2.73 5.07
CA ILE A 136 -1.55 3.74 5.11
C ILE A 136 -1.18 4.69 6.23
N GLY A 137 -1.01 5.96 5.90
CA GLY A 137 -0.78 7.03 6.88
C GLY A 137 -1.98 7.23 7.81
N GLU A 138 -2.02 8.35 8.53
CA GLU A 138 -3.15 8.66 9.43
C GLU A 138 -4.47 8.56 8.67
N PHE A 139 -5.29 7.62 9.13
CA PHE A 139 -6.47 7.15 8.43
C PHE A 139 -7.69 7.48 9.27
N ASP A 140 -8.37 8.57 8.94
CA ASP A 140 -9.65 8.92 9.53
C ASP A 140 -10.78 8.14 8.83
N LEU A 141 -10.84 6.83 9.09
CA LEU A 141 -12.05 6.10 8.77
C LEU A 141 -13.04 6.22 9.92
N SER A 142 -14.12 6.92 9.62
CA SER A 142 -15.34 6.76 10.39
C SER A 142 -15.67 5.26 10.48
N PRO A 143 -15.97 4.71 11.68
CA PRO A 143 -16.10 3.28 11.92
C PRO A 143 -17.01 2.53 10.93
N GLN A 144 -18.03 3.18 10.36
CA GLN A 144 -18.92 2.59 9.37
C GLN A 144 -18.24 2.20 8.04
N PHE A 145 -17.10 2.79 7.69
CA PHE A 145 -16.39 2.48 6.45
C PHE A 145 -15.34 1.38 6.60
N VAL A 146 -14.97 1.05 7.84
CA VAL A 146 -13.94 0.04 8.12
C VAL A 146 -14.31 -1.32 7.54
N PRO A 147 -15.56 -1.84 7.67
CA PRO A 147 -15.92 -3.11 7.05
C PRO A 147 -15.76 -3.10 5.52
N VAL A 148 -16.24 -2.05 4.85
CA VAL A 148 -16.14 -1.91 3.38
C VAL A 148 -14.68 -1.83 2.95
N PHE A 149 -13.85 -1.14 3.71
CA PHE A 149 -12.41 -1.08 3.47
C PHE A 149 -11.75 -2.46 3.59
N MET A 150 -12.04 -3.19 4.68
CA MET A 150 -11.50 -4.54 4.89
C MET A 150 -11.96 -5.49 3.81
N ASP A 151 -13.23 -5.46 3.43
CA ASP A 151 -13.77 -6.30 2.37
C ASP A 151 -13.01 -6.06 1.06
N ASN A 152 -12.75 -4.80 0.71
CA ASN A 152 -11.97 -4.48 -0.48
C ASN A 152 -10.52 -4.95 -0.35
N ILE A 153 -9.87 -4.76 0.79
CA ILE A 153 -8.46 -5.12 0.97
C ILE A 153 -8.27 -6.64 0.96
N PHE A 154 -8.99 -7.35 1.81
CA PHE A 154 -8.79 -8.77 2.07
C PHE A 154 -9.42 -9.68 1.01
N CYS A 155 -10.49 -9.26 0.31
CA CYS A 155 -11.06 -10.07 -0.76
C CYS A 155 -10.28 -9.97 -2.08
N ILE A 156 -9.50 -8.90 -2.26
CA ILE A 156 -8.84 -8.60 -3.53
C ILE A 156 -7.48 -9.31 -3.65
N CYS A 157 -6.74 -9.39 -2.55
CA CYS A 157 -5.36 -9.85 -2.60
C CYS A 157 -4.90 -10.52 -1.30
N ARG A 158 -3.97 -11.47 -1.43
CA ARG A 158 -3.27 -12.11 -0.29
C ARG A 158 -2.19 -11.17 0.24
N LEU A 159 -2.59 -10.04 0.81
CA LEU A 159 -1.69 -9.07 1.45
C LEU A 159 -0.79 -9.75 2.46
N ARG A 160 0.51 -9.43 2.47
CA ARG A 160 1.44 -9.97 3.47
C ARG A 160 1.63 -9.01 4.63
N ILE A 161 1.62 -7.72 4.35
CA ILE A 161 1.91 -6.67 5.33
C ILE A 161 0.91 -5.52 5.13
N ILE A 162 0.24 -5.15 6.22
CA ILE A 162 -0.52 -3.91 6.32
C ILE A 162 0.09 -3.13 7.47
N GLN A 163 0.61 -1.93 7.21
CA GLN A 163 1.28 -1.11 8.21
C GLN A 163 0.65 0.28 8.31
N TRP A 164 0.77 0.87 9.50
CA TRP A 164 0.45 2.26 9.78
C TRP A 164 1.71 2.94 10.25
N SER A 165 2.15 3.89 9.44
CA SER A 165 3.21 4.82 9.77
C SER A 165 2.63 6.08 10.43
N HIS A 166 3.39 6.68 11.36
CA HIS A 166 3.08 7.99 11.93
C HIS A 166 1.75 8.10 12.70
N LEU A 167 1.53 7.26 13.71
CA LEU A 167 0.48 7.44 14.71
C LEU A 167 0.86 8.57 15.69
N VAL A 168 0.87 9.82 15.23
CA VAL A 168 1.53 10.90 15.98
C VAL A 168 0.58 11.59 16.96
N ARG A 169 -0.74 11.51 16.76
CA ARG A 169 -1.67 12.31 17.56
C ARG A 169 -2.54 11.50 18.52
N PRO A 170 -2.51 11.79 19.84
CA PRO A 170 -3.35 11.13 20.84
C PRO A 170 -4.85 11.19 20.52
N GLU A 171 -5.32 12.26 19.86
CA GLU A 171 -6.72 12.40 19.44
C GLU A 171 -7.19 11.28 18.48
N TYR A 172 -6.29 10.67 17.72
CA TYR A 172 -6.62 9.58 16.80
C TYR A 172 -6.52 8.17 17.42
N MET A 173 -6.10 8.07 18.69
CA MET A 173 -6.00 6.79 19.41
C MET A 173 -7.33 6.04 19.43
N TYR A 174 -8.44 6.74 19.66
CA TYR A 174 -9.77 6.13 19.70
C TYR A 174 -10.15 5.51 18.35
N MET A 175 -9.87 6.21 17.25
CA MET A 175 -10.17 5.71 15.91
C MET A 175 -9.25 4.57 15.48
N LEU A 176 -7.96 4.63 15.84
CA LEU A 176 -7.05 3.51 15.68
C LEU A 176 -7.56 2.30 16.47
N TYR A 177 -7.96 2.49 17.73
CA TYR A 177 -8.47 1.40 18.56
C TYR A 177 -9.73 0.79 17.95
N GLU A 178 -10.69 1.60 17.51
CA GLU A 178 -11.88 1.08 16.84
C GLU A 178 -11.51 0.41 15.51
N THR A 179 -10.59 0.94 14.72
CA THR A 179 -10.14 0.31 13.47
C THR A 179 -9.46 -1.04 13.73
N LEU A 180 -8.53 -1.11 14.70
CA LEU A 180 -7.87 -2.34 15.13
C LEU A 180 -8.88 -3.35 15.68
N LYS A 181 -9.86 -2.90 16.48
CA LYS A 181 -10.95 -3.74 16.98
C LYS A 181 -11.77 -4.32 15.83
N HIS A 182 -12.14 -3.51 14.84
CA HIS A 182 -12.85 -3.98 13.65
C HIS A 182 -11.99 -4.94 12.82
N MET A 183 -10.67 -4.72 12.71
CA MET A 183 -9.76 -5.68 12.07
C MET A 183 -9.68 -6.98 12.85
N CYS A 184 -9.53 -6.95 14.16
CA CYS A 184 -9.47 -8.15 14.99
C CYS A 184 -10.79 -8.93 14.91
N MET A 185 -11.93 -8.23 14.90
CA MET A 185 -13.24 -8.83 14.61
C MET A 185 -13.30 -9.43 13.20
N PHE A 186 -12.84 -8.71 12.18
CA PHE A 186 -12.76 -9.16 10.78
C PHE A 186 -11.91 -10.42 10.64
N LEU A 187 -10.76 -10.45 11.31
CA LEU A 187 -9.80 -11.54 11.31
C LEU A 187 -10.21 -12.70 12.22
N GLY A 188 -11.37 -12.62 12.87
CA GLY A 188 -11.95 -13.70 13.66
C GLY A 188 -11.17 -14.00 14.95
N MET A 189 -10.45 -13.02 15.50
CA MET A 189 -9.93 -13.09 16.86
C MET A 189 -11.12 -13.11 17.82
N GLU A 190 -11.13 -14.05 18.78
CA GLU A 190 -12.23 -14.21 19.73
C GLU A 190 -12.31 -13.00 20.66
N MET A 191 -13.12 -12.02 20.25
CA MET A 191 -13.57 -10.92 21.07
C MET A 191 -14.82 -11.43 21.78
N GLY A 192 -14.78 -11.59 23.10
CA GLY A 192 -15.75 -12.33 23.92
C GLY A 192 -17.24 -11.92 23.82
N GLU A 193 -17.66 -11.03 22.93
CA GLU A 193 -19.05 -10.57 22.81
C GLU A 193 -19.58 -10.34 21.37
N PHE A 194 -18.82 -10.60 20.29
CA PHE A 194 -19.30 -10.35 18.92
C PHE A 194 -19.40 -11.63 18.06
N VAL A 195 -20.63 -12.10 17.84
CA VAL A 195 -20.93 -13.41 17.21
C VAL A 195 -20.95 -13.38 15.67
N SER A 196 -20.91 -12.21 15.01
CA SER A 196 -21.36 -12.10 13.62
C SER A 196 -20.32 -12.25 12.49
N VAL A 197 -19.01 -12.36 12.75
CA VAL A 197 -17.99 -12.24 11.68
C VAL A 197 -17.39 -13.58 11.21
N ARG A 198 -17.94 -14.72 11.68
CA ARG A 198 -17.39 -16.06 11.40
C ARG A 198 -17.40 -16.47 9.93
N HIS A 199 -18.20 -15.83 9.07
CA HIS A 199 -18.26 -16.19 7.66
C HIS A 199 -17.04 -15.76 6.84
N TRP A 200 -16.13 -14.97 7.41
CA TRP A 200 -14.92 -14.46 6.73
C TRP A 200 -13.64 -15.26 7.04
N ARG A 201 -13.70 -16.34 7.84
CA ARG A 201 -12.60 -17.34 8.00
C ARG A 201 -12.25 -18.12 6.70
N ARG A 202 -12.63 -17.60 5.54
CA ARG A 202 -12.94 -18.37 4.34
C ARG A 202 -11.82 -18.59 3.33
N GLN A 203 -10.61 -18.07 3.51
CA GLN A 203 -9.62 -18.08 2.42
C GLN A 203 -8.17 -18.25 2.87
N ASP A 204 -7.85 -19.39 3.46
CA ASP A 204 -6.45 -19.83 3.64
C ASP A 204 -5.59 -18.98 4.60
N LEU A 205 -6.13 -17.96 5.27
CA LEU A 205 -5.38 -17.18 6.25
C LEU A 205 -4.98 -18.07 7.43
N GLU A 206 -3.69 -18.35 7.57
CA GLU A 206 -3.12 -19.27 8.53
C GLU A 206 -2.81 -18.59 9.86
N LYS A 207 -2.17 -17.41 9.78
CA LYS A 207 -1.66 -16.70 10.94
C LYS A 207 -1.68 -15.20 10.71
N ILE A 208 -2.16 -14.47 11.71
CA ILE A 208 -1.94 -13.04 11.83
C ILE A 208 -0.96 -12.80 12.98
N THR A 209 0.03 -11.95 12.74
CA THR A 209 0.93 -11.45 13.79
C THR A 209 0.81 -9.95 13.82
N PHE A 210 0.50 -9.40 15.00
CA PHE A 210 0.58 -7.96 15.21
C PHE A 210 1.99 -7.62 15.69
N GLU A 211 2.62 -6.65 15.06
CA GLU A 211 4.00 -6.26 15.33
C GLU A 211 4.09 -4.75 15.54
N THR A 212 4.94 -4.33 16.49
CA THR A 212 5.25 -2.92 16.74
C THR A 212 6.73 -2.67 16.60
N SER A 213 7.10 -1.47 16.16
CA SER A 213 8.48 -1.02 16.04
C SER A 213 8.58 0.40 16.58
N ASP A 214 9.61 0.70 17.37
CA ASP A 214 9.99 2.09 17.68
C ASP A 214 10.55 2.72 16.40
N ASP A 215 10.26 4.00 16.13
CA ASP A 215 10.79 4.69 14.95
C ASP A 215 12.33 4.67 14.89
N ASN A 216 13.00 4.57 16.04
CA ASN A 216 14.46 4.49 16.12
C ASN A 216 14.99 3.06 15.94
N GLU A 217 14.11 2.05 15.91
CA GLU A 217 14.49 0.65 15.74
C GLU A 217 14.06 0.12 14.36
N GLU A 218 14.99 -0.51 13.64
CA GLU A 218 14.64 -1.25 12.41
C GLU A 218 13.94 -2.60 12.70
N LYS A 219 13.84 -2.97 13.97
CA LYS A 219 13.31 -4.26 14.41
C LYS A 219 11.82 -4.15 14.73
N TRP A 220 11.11 -5.20 14.31
CA TRP A 220 9.70 -5.39 14.60
C TRP A 220 9.55 -6.43 15.70
N HIS A 221 8.78 -6.09 16.72
CA HIS A 221 8.54 -6.94 17.87
C HIS A 221 7.10 -7.45 17.85
N PRO A 222 6.87 -8.77 17.83
CA PRO A 222 5.52 -9.31 17.90
C PRO A 222 4.89 -8.98 19.26
N ILE A 223 3.61 -8.64 19.23
CA ILE A 223 2.79 -8.54 20.43
C ILE A 223 2.20 -9.93 20.69
N VAL A 224 2.70 -10.60 21.73
CA VAL A 224 2.25 -11.92 22.16
C VAL A 224 1.28 -11.74 23.32
N GLU A 225 0.02 -11.43 23.02
CA GLU A 225 -1.02 -11.25 24.05
C GLU A 225 -2.07 -12.35 23.91
N ARG A 226 -2.57 -12.85 25.04
CA ARG A 226 -3.47 -14.01 25.08
C ARG A 226 -4.94 -13.60 24.98
N SER A 227 -5.24 -12.33 25.23
CA SER A 227 -6.59 -11.77 25.21
C SER A 227 -6.63 -10.37 24.60
N TRP A 228 -7.81 -9.93 24.17
CA TRP A 228 -8.00 -8.56 23.66
C TRP A 228 -7.80 -7.49 24.73
N SER A 229 -8.16 -7.75 26.00
CA SER A 229 -7.92 -6.82 27.09
C SER A 229 -6.42 -6.59 27.31
N GLU A 230 -5.63 -7.66 27.33
CA GLU A 230 -4.16 -7.56 27.42
C GLU A 230 -3.60 -6.83 26.20
N PHE A 231 -4.11 -7.14 25.01
CA PHE A 231 -3.74 -6.43 23.78
C PHE A 231 -4.02 -4.93 23.87
N ARG A 232 -5.24 -4.54 24.25
CA ARG A 232 -5.61 -3.12 24.41
C ARG A 232 -4.72 -2.43 25.43
N ASP A 233 -4.48 -3.07 26.57
CA ASP A 233 -3.72 -2.45 27.66
C ASP A 233 -2.25 -2.31 27.24
N ALA A 234 -1.67 -3.32 26.58
CA ALA A 234 -0.34 -3.26 25.98
C ALA A 234 -0.24 -2.20 24.88
N LEU A 235 -1.26 -2.10 24.03
CA LEU A 235 -1.35 -1.09 22.98
C LEU A 235 -1.42 0.33 23.58
N SER A 236 -2.23 0.51 24.63
CA SER A 236 -2.34 1.79 25.33
C SER A 236 -1.01 2.21 25.95
N VAL A 237 -0.31 1.30 26.63
CA VAL A 237 0.99 1.58 27.24
C VAL A 237 2.07 1.86 26.18
N ARG A 238 2.05 1.14 25.06
CA ARG A 238 3.03 1.31 23.98
C ARG A 238 2.76 2.58 23.18
N ILE A 239 1.56 2.80 22.64
CA ILE A 239 1.27 4.00 21.82
C ILE A 239 1.49 5.29 22.60
N LEU A 240 1.18 5.33 23.90
CA LEU A 240 1.43 6.51 24.73
C LEU A 240 2.92 6.89 24.80
N ARG A 241 3.83 5.97 24.48
CA ARG A 241 5.23 6.28 24.21
C ARG A 241 5.32 6.72 22.74
N LEU A 242 5.12 8.02 22.54
CA LEU A 242 5.17 8.71 21.25
C LEU A 242 6.34 8.17 20.39
N LYS A 243 6.03 7.63 19.18
CA LYS A 243 6.93 7.07 18.12
C LYS A 243 6.90 5.55 17.93
N HIS A 244 5.72 4.99 17.72
CA HIS A 244 5.61 3.58 17.30
C HIS A 244 4.93 3.43 15.94
N ARG A 245 5.50 2.55 15.12
CA ARG A 245 4.87 1.98 13.93
C ARG A 245 4.17 0.69 14.29
N MET A 246 3.08 0.41 13.60
CA MET A 246 2.29 -0.81 13.79
C MET A 246 2.10 -1.51 12.46
N ARG A 247 2.09 -2.85 12.48
CA ARG A 247 1.68 -3.62 11.31
C ARG A 247 1.01 -4.93 11.67
N PHE A 248 0.11 -5.36 10.80
CA PHE A 248 -0.33 -6.75 10.71
C PHE A 248 0.53 -7.46 9.67
N ARG A 249 1.11 -8.57 10.10
CA ARG A 249 1.74 -9.55 9.22
C ARG A 249 0.80 -10.73 9.04
N LEU A 250 0.46 -11.00 7.78
CA LEU A 250 -0.51 -12.00 7.38
C LEU A 250 0.21 -13.17 6.70
N THR A 251 -0.04 -14.38 7.18
CA THR A 251 0.49 -15.63 6.61
C THR A 251 -0.68 -16.42 6.06
N TRP A 252 -0.61 -16.78 4.79
CA TRP A 252 -1.62 -17.54 4.07
C TRP A 252 -1.07 -18.94 3.78
N ARG A 253 -1.92 -19.97 3.85
CA ARG A 253 -1.60 -21.33 3.43
C ARG A 253 -1.34 -21.31 1.92
N GLU A 254 -0.26 -21.96 1.52
CA GLU A 254 0.13 -22.14 0.12
C GLU A 254 -0.67 -23.24 -0.56
#